data_AF-A0A5M6DB90-F1
#
_entry.id   AF-A0A5M6DB90-F1
#
_cell.length_a   1.000
_cell.length_b   1.000
_cell.length_c   1.000
_cell.angle_alpha   90.00
_cell.angle_beta   90.00
_cell.angle_gamma   90.00
#
_symmetry.space_group_name_H-M   'P 1'
#
loop_
_entity.id
_entity.type
_entity.pdbx_description
1 polymer ?
#
loop_
_entity_poly.entity_id
_entity_poly.type
_entity_poly.pdbx_seq_one_letter_code
_entity_poly.pdbx_strand_id
1 'polypeptide(L)'
;MKPANIQWIRRTFPRMKDDRVVRCIEKEMTEEEVGEQAYKDAKVENEWLKGRIAELQTELAAMKETDDAQETEQARARARGNRPLAMGGYGPHSLASLSSAAATWRAEINRLVREGLTRPKAVQAVNRANPGLRERMIEESNQGRRR
;
A
#
# COMPACT_ATOMS: atom_id res chain seq x y z
N MET A 1 -29.27 -11.65 44.05
CA MET A 1 -28.63 -12.13 42.81
C MET A 1 -27.27 -12.72 43.17
N LYS A 2 -26.75 -13.69 42.41
CA LYS A 2 -25.44 -14.29 42.70
C LYS A 2 -24.34 -13.43 42.06
N PRO A 3 -23.26 -13.10 42.78
CA PRO A 3 -22.12 -12.41 42.19
C PRO A 3 -21.46 -13.30 41.14
N ALA A 4 -20.93 -12.68 40.09
CA ALA A 4 -20.22 -13.39 39.03
C ALA A 4 -18.95 -14.03 39.60
N ASN A 5 -18.76 -15.32 39.32
CA ASN A 5 -17.54 -16.02 39.72
C ASN A 5 -16.47 -15.96 38.61
N ILE A 6 -15.20 -16.15 38.99
CA ILE A 6 -14.07 -16.03 38.06
C ILE A 6 -14.14 -17.04 36.91
N GLN A 7 -14.61 -18.27 37.15
CA GLN A 7 -14.72 -19.31 36.13
C GLN A 7 -15.78 -18.95 35.10
N TRP A 8 -16.92 -18.40 35.55
CA TRP A 8 -17.98 -17.92 34.67
C TRP A 8 -17.49 -16.76 33.81
N ILE A 9 -16.83 -15.75 34.40
CA ILE A 9 -16.32 -14.59 33.66
C ILE A 9 -15.32 -15.04 32.59
N ARG A 10 -14.39 -15.94 32.92
CA ARG A 10 -13.39 -16.43 31.96
C ARG A 10 -13.99 -17.30 30.86
N ARG A 11 -15.03 -18.07 31.16
CA ARG A 11 -15.75 -18.87 30.16
C ARG A 11 -16.54 -17.98 29.20
N THR A 12 -17.25 -16.98 29.73
CA THR A 12 -18.14 -16.11 28.95
C THR A 12 -17.36 -15.02 28.21
N PHE A 13 -16.32 -14.46 28.82
CA PHE A 13 -15.50 -13.37 28.29
C PHE A 13 -14.01 -13.74 28.30
N PRO A 14 -13.57 -14.68 27.43
CA PRO A 14 -12.21 -15.21 27.45
C PRO A 14 -11.13 -14.17 27.12
N ARG A 15 -11.51 -13.09 26.42
CA ARG A 15 -10.61 -11.97 26.06
C ARG A 15 -10.66 -10.82 27.05
N MET A 16 -11.42 -10.94 28.14
CA MET A 16 -11.44 -9.90 29.18
C MET A 16 -10.08 -9.83 29.87
N LYS A 17 -9.55 -8.62 30.00
CA LYS A 17 -8.27 -8.36 30.69
C LYS A 17 -8.38 -8.69 32.18
N ASP A 18 -7.29 -9.19 32.76
CA ASP A 18 -7.23 -9.66 34.15
C ASP A 18 -7.64 -8.57 35.15
N ASP A 19 -7.14 -7.35 34.99
CA ASP A 19 -7.50 -6.18 35.83
C ASP A 19 -9.00 -5.86 35.81
N ARG A 20 -9.69 -6.25 34.73
CA ARG A 20 -11.14 -6.06 34.62
C ARG A 20 -11.90 -7.17 35.31
N VAL A 21 -11.43 -8.42 35.18
CA VAL A 21 -12.00 -9.57 35.91
C VAL A 21 -11.89 -9.36 37.41
N VAL A 22 -10.72 -8.90 37.89
CA VAL A 22 -10.50 -8.56 39.31
C VAL A 22 -11.49 -7.49 39.77
N ARG A 23 -11.63 -6.38 39.03
CA ARG A 23 -12.60 -5.33 39.36
C ARG A 23 -14.05 -5.80 39.41
N CYS A 24 -14.45 -6.74 38.54
CA CYS A 24 -15.79 -7.31 38.58
C CYS A 24 -16.03 -8.12 39.86
N ILE A 25 -15.01 -8.85 40.32
CA ILE A 25 -15.07 -9.65 41.56
C ILE A 25 -15.02 -8.74 42.80
N GLU A 26 -14.11 -7.76 42.84
CA GLU A 26 -13.96 -6.82 43.97
C GLU A 26 -15.21 -5.97 44.22
N LYS A 27 -15.95 -5.65 43.16
CA LYS A 27 -17.21 -4.90 43.23
C LYS A 27 -18.44 -5.80 43.42
N GLU A 28 -18.24 -7.10 43.58
CA GLU A 28 -19.31 -8.11 43.69
C GLU A 28 -20.35 -8.01 42.57
N MET A 29 -19.91 -7.64 41.36
CA MET A 29 -20.82 -7.49 40.22
C MET A 29 -21.50 -8.82 39.92
N THR A 30 -22.79 -8.76 39.63
CA THR A 30 -23.58 -9.90 39.18
C THR A 30 -23.24 -10.27 37.74
N GLU A 31 -23.57 -11.50 37.32
CA GLU A 31 -23.33 -11.98 35.96
C GLU A 31 -23.96 -11.06 34.90
N GLU A 32 -25.15 -10.54 35.17
CA GLU A 32 -25.86 -9.60 34.31
C GLU A 32 -25.14 -8.25 34.21
N GLU A 33 -24.71 -7.67 35.34
CA GLU A 33 -23.97 -6.40 35.36
C GLU A 33 -22.63 -6.50 34.64
N VAL A 34 -21.91 -7.62 34.79
CA VAL A 34 -20.67 -7.86 34.05
C VAL A 34 -20.95 -7.91 32.55
N GLY A 35 -22.03 -8.58 32.15
CA GLY A 35 -22.46 -8.65 30.75
C GLY A 35 -22.84 -7.30 30.18
N GLU A 36 -23.64 -6.52 30.91
CA GLU A 36 -24.03 -5.16 30.50
C GLU A 36 -22.82 -4.25 30.35
N GLN A 37 -21.89 -4.27 31.31
CA GLN A 37 -20.71 -3.43 31.26
C GLN A 37 -19.79 -3.84 30.11
N ALA A 38 -19.63 -5.16 29.87
CA ALA A 38 -18.88 -5.66 28.72
C ALA A 38 -19.51 -5.22 27.39
N TYR A 39 -20.85 -5.25 27.29
CA TYR A 39 -21.58 -4.79 26.12
C TYR A 39 -21.43 -3.27 25.89
N LYS A 40 -21.60 -2.47 26.95
CA LYS A 40 -21.44 -1.01 26.90
C LYS A 40 -20.04 -0.65 26.40
N ASP A 41 -19.02 -1.28 26.96
CA ASP A 41 -17.63 -0.98 26.59
C ASP A 41 -17.31 -1.44 25.16
N ALA A 42 -17.82 -2.61 24.74
CA ALA A 42 -17.67 -3.09 23.37
C ALA A 42 -18.37 -2.15 22.35
N LYS A 43 -19.51 -1.55 22.74
CA LYS A 43 -20.21 -0.58 21.89
C LYS A 43 -19.40 0.72 21.75
N VAL A 44 -18.88 1.24 22.85
CA VAL A 44 -18.02 2.45 22.84
C VAL A 44 -16.76 2.21 22.01
N GLU A 45 -16.10 1.07 22.17
CA GLU A 45 -14.93 0.71 21.38
C GLU A 45 -15.26 0.59 19.89
N ASN A 46 -16.42 0.01 19.54
CA ASN A 46 -16.87 -0.05 18.14
C ASN A 46 -17.11 1.35 17.55
N GLU A 47 -17.73 2.25 18.29
CA GLU A 47 -17.97 3.64 17.84
C GLU A 47 -16.64 4.38 17.65
N TRP A 48 -15.70 4.22 18.59
CA TRP A 48 -14.36 4.79 18.48
C TRP A 48 -13.57 4.23 17.29
N LEU A 49 -13.58 2.90 17.10
CA LEU A 49 -12.90 2.26 15.97
C LEU A 49 -13.50 2.68 14.63
N LYS A 50 -14.83 2.83 14.54
CA LYS A 50 -15.49 3.37 13.33
C LYS A 50 -15.04 4.79 13.02
N GLY A 51 -14.95 5.64 14.04
CA GLY A 51 -14.39 6.99 13.89
C GLY A 51 -12.94 6.95 13.38
N ARG A 52 -12.10 6.11 13.99
CA ARG A 52 -10.70 5.98 13.59
C ARG A 52 -10.53 5.42 12.18
N ILE A 53 -11.38 4.48 11.76
CA ILE A 53 -11.40 3.97 10.39
C ILE A 53 -11.77 5.09 9.41
N ALA A 54 -12.78 5.92 9.73
CA ALA A 54 -13.17 7.04 8.88
C ALA A 54 -12.06 8.08 8.74
N GLU A 55 -11.35 8.41 9.83
CA GLU A 55 -10.17 9.27 9.81
C GLU A 55 -9.08 8.70 8.89
N LEU A 56 -8.69 7.44 9.10
CA LEU A 56 -7.65 6.79 8.31
C LEU A 56 -8.02 6.65 6.83
N GLN A 57 -9.31 6.44 6.53
CA GLN A 57 -9.81 6.44 5.15
C GLN A 57 -9.70 7.82 4.50
N THR A 58 -9.94 8.89 5.27
CA THR A 58 -9.79 10.28 4.80
C THR A 58 -8.31 10.61 4.55
N GLU A 59 -7.43 10.23 5.47
CA GLU A 59 -5.97 10.38 5.30
C GLU A 59 -5.46 9.62 4.07
N LEU A 60 -5.91 8.39 3.86
CA LEU A 60 -5.57 7.60 2.67
C LEU A 60 -6.10 8.23 1.37
N ALA A 61 -7.29 8.81 1.40
CA ALA A 61 -7.84 9.51 0.24
C ALA A 61 -7.03 10.77 -0.09
N ALA A 62 -6.69 11.57 0.92
CA ALA A 62 -5.86 12.75 0.75
C ALA A 62 -4.45 12.40 0.23
N MET A 63 -3.84 11.33 0.76
CA MET A 63 -2.53 10.88 0.31
C MET A 63 -2.55 10.37 -1.14
N LYS A 64 -3.60 9.64 -1.53
CA LYS A 64 -3.79 9.24 -2.93
C LYS A 64 -3.97 10.44 -3.86
N GLU A 65 -4.71 11.46 -3.43
CA GLU A 65 -4.87 12.69 -4.22
C GLU A 65 -3.54 13.43 -4.39
N THR A 66 -2.69 13.46 -3.36
CA THR A 66 -1.33 14.03 -3.48
C THR A 66 -0.43 13.21 -4.39
N ASP A 67 -0.51 11.88 -4.36
CA ASP A 67 0.27 11.00 -5.23
C ASP A 67 -0.16 11.15 -6.69
N ASP A 68 -1.47 11.22 -6.95
CA ASP A 68 -2.03 11.47 -8.29
C ASP A 68 -1.65 12.89 -8.79
N ALA A 69 -1.67 13.90 -7.92
CA ALA A 69 -1.24 15.25 -8.26
C ALA A 69 0.25 15.31 -8.61
N GLN A 70 1.12 14.64 -7.84
CA GLN A 70 2.55 14.55 -8.15
C GLN A 70 2.83 13.74 -9.42
N GLU A 71 2.08 12.67 -9.68
CA GLU A 71 2.21 11.91 -10.92
C GLU A 71 1.79 12.75 -12.13
N THR A 72 0.73 13.56 -12.01
CA THR A 72 0.31 14.49 -13.08
C THR A 72 1.29 15.65 -13.28
N GLU A 73 1.91 16.19 -12.22
CA GLU A 73 2.92 17.23 -12.33
C GLU A 73 4.20 16.67 -12.96
N GLN A 74 4.65 15.48 -12.57
CA GLN A 74 5.78 14.80 -13.22
C GLN A 74 5.48 14.47 -14.69
N ALA A 75 4.25 14.07 -15.03
CA ALA A 75 3.83 13.84 -16.41
C ALA A 75 3.84 15.15 -17.22
N ARG A 76 3.37 16.27 -16.64
CA ARG A 76 3.41 17.60 -17.28
C ARG A 76 4.83 18.15 -17.41
N ALA A 77 5.71 17.91 -16.44
CA ALA A 77 7.12 18.27 -16.50
C ALA A 77 7.85 17.46 -17.59
N ARG A 78 7.56 16.15 -17.71
CA ARG A 78 8.05 15.31 -18.82
C ARG A 78 7.52 15.78 -20.18
N ALA A 79 6.27 16.21 -20.26
CA ALA A 79 5.69 16.74 -21.50
C ALA A 79 6.30 18.11 -21.91
N ARG A 80 6.66 18.96 -20.94
CA ARG A 80 7.34 20.25 -21.20
C ARG A 80 8.84 20.10 -21.48
N GLY A 81 9.49 19.08 -20.92
CA GLY A 81 10.87 18.69 -21.24
C GLY A 81 11.03 18.07 -22.63
N ASN A 82 9.93 17.59 -23.23
CA ASN A 82 9.87 17.09 -24.61
C ASN A 82 9.47 18.18 -25.62
N ARG A 83 9.96 19.42 -25.45
CA ARG A 83 10.12 20.30 -26.61
C ARG A 83 11.31 19.76 -27.40
N PRO A 84 11.14 19.28 -28.64
CA PRO A 84 12.30 18.89 -29.45
C PRO A 84 13.11 20.16 -29.68
N LEU A 85 14.27 20.26 -29.01
CA LEU A 85 15.31 21.19 -29.41
C LEU A 85 15.74 20.73 -30.79
N ALA A 86 15.30 21.46 -31.81
CA ALA A 86 15.81 21.35 -33.16
C ALA A 86 17.28 21.80 -33.14
N MET A 87 18.18 20.89 -32.78
CA MET A 87 19.59 21.01 -33.07
C MET A 87 19.86 20.15 -34.29
N GLY A 88 20.06 20.84 -35.42
CA GLY A 88 20.46 20.24 -36.67
C GLY A 88 21.79 19.47 -36.53
N GLY A 89 21.91 18.41 -37.29
CA GLY A 89 23.11 17.59 -37.35
C GLY A 89 22.84 16.32 -38.15
N TYR A 90 23.17 16.39 -39.42
CA TYR A 90 23.02 15.35 -40.44
C TYR A 90 23.55 13.97 -40.00
N GLY A 91 22.77 12.92 -40.30
CA GLY A 91 23.20 11.52 -40.26
C GLY A 91 22.02 10.55 -40.46
N PRO A 92 21.87 9.88 -41.62
CA PRO A 92 20.75 9.02 -41.93
C PRO A 92 20.98 7.62 -41.35
N HIS A 93 20.85 7.45 -40.04
CA HIS A 93 20.83 6.12 -39.44
C HIS A 93 19.63 5.94 -38.50
N SER A 94 18.65 5.23 -39.05
CA SER A 94 17.72 4.35 -38.36
C SER A 94 16.56 5.00 -37.59
N LEU A 95 15.50 5.30 -38.35
CA LEU A 95 14.11 5.29 -37.87
C LEU A 95 13.61 3.89 -37.46
N ALA A 96 14.50 2.91 -37.18
CA ALA A 96 14.15 1.54 -36.77
C ALA A 96 14.38 1.25 -35.27
N SER A 97 14.76 2.25 -34.45
CA SER A 97 15.01 2.07 -33.01
C SER A 97 14.03 2.87 -32.13
N LEU A 98 12.72 2.72 -32.36
CA LEU A 98 11.68 3.47 -31.65
C LEU A 98 11.27 2.87 -30.29
N SER A 99 11.91 1.80 -29.81
CA SER A 99 11.76 1.36 -28.40
C SER A 99 13.12 1.00 -27.78
N SER A 100 13.67 1.96 -27.03
CA SER A 100 14.80 1.73 -26.10
C SER A 100 14.57 0.45 -25.29
N ALA A 101 15.60 -0.38 -25.11
CA ALA A 101 15.51 -1.59 -24.28
C ALA A 101 15.12 -1.21 -22.84
N ALA A 102 15.54 -0.03 -22.39
CA ALA A 102 15.09 0.55 -21.12
C ALA A 102 13.58 0.88 -21.10
N ALA A 103 13.04 1.42 -22.21
CA ALA A 103 11.62 1.72 -22.32
C ALA A 103 10.77 0.43 -22.34
N THR A 104 11.19 -0.57 -23.10
CA THR A 104 10.51 -1.87 -23.22
C THR A 104 10.51 -2.62 -21.88
N TRP A 105 11.63 -2.65 -21.17
CA TRP A 105 11.70 -3.31 -19.86
C TRP A 105 10.79 -2.62 -18.83
N ARG A 106 10.77 -1.28 -18.80
CA ARG A 106 9.90 -0.54 -17.88
C ARG A 106 8.42 -0.74 -18.20
N ALA A 107 8.06 -0.74 -19.48
CA ALA A 107 6.68 -0.96 -19.92
C ALA A 107 6.17 -2.34 -19.46
N GLU A 108 7.00 -3.37 -19.60
CA GLU A 108 6.62 -4.74 -19.25
C GLU A 108 6.50 -4.97 -17.74
N ILE A 109 7.38 -4.35 -16.94
CA ILE A 109 7.23 -4.36 -15.47
C ILE A 109 5.93 -3.67 -15.07
N ASN A 110 5.65 -2.49 -15.64
CA ASN A 110 4.45 -1.72 -15.31
C ASN A 110 3.16 -2.45 -15.72
N ARG A 111 3.19 -3.19 -16.85
CA ARG A 111 2.08 -4.05 -17.27
C ARG A 111 1.77 -5.11 -16.21
N LEU A 112 2.77 -5.86 -15.76
CA LEU A 112 2.60 -6.89 -14.74
C LEU A 112 2.21 -6.33 -13.36
N VAL A 113 2.68 -5.13 -13.03
CA VAL A 113 2.27 -4.43 -11.79
C VAL A 113 0.79 -4.03 -11.86
N ARG A 114 0.31 -3.54 -13.02
CA ARG A 114 -1.12 -3.25 -13.25
C ARG A 114 -1.99 -4.50 -13.19
N GLU A 115 -1.43 -5.67 -13.57
CA GLU A 115 -2.08 -6.97 -13.43
C GLU A 115 -2.10 -7.49 -11.97
N GLY A 116 -1.60 -6.72 -11.01
CA GLY A 116 -1.67 -7.02 -9.58
C GLY A 116 -0.43 -7.71 -9.01
N LEU A 117 0.65 -7.86 -9.78
CA LEU A 117 1.90 -8.40 -9.24
C LEU A 117 2.67 -7.31 -8.48
N THR A 118 3.23 -7.69 -7.33
CA THR A 118 4.21 -6.84 -6.64
C THR A 118 5.40 -6.57 -7.55
N ARG A 119 5.93 -5.34 -7.54
CA ARG A 119 7.06 -4.92 -8.40
C ARG A 119 8.26 -5.89 -8.42
N PRO A 120 8.71 -6.50 -7.30
CA PRO A 120 9.79 -7.49 -7.32
C PRO A 120 9.44 -8.75 -8.12
N LYS A 121 8.20 -9.25 -8.00
CA LYS A 121 7.72 -10.42 -8.77
C LYS A 121 7.56 -10.09 -10.25
N ALA A 122 7.08 -8.88 -10.57
CA ALA A 122 7.01 -8.40 -11.95
C ALA A 122 8.40 -8.37 -12.60
N VAL A 123 9.42 -7.84 -11.92
CA VAL A 123 10.81 -7.83 -12.43
C VAL A 123 11.34 -9.25 -12.68
N GLN A 124 11.10 -10.19 -11.75
CA GLN A 124 11.50 -11.58 -11.93
C GLN A 124 10.79 -12.24 -13.13
N ALA A 125 9.49 -11.98 -13.30
CA ALA A 125 8.72 -12.48 -14.42
C ALA A 125 9.20 -11.90 -15.76
N VAL A 126 9.51 -10.60 -15.84
CA VAL A 126 10.08 -9.99 -17.06
C VAL A 126 11.45 -10.57 -17.38
N ASN A 127 12.33 -10.74 -16.39
CA ASN A 127 13.66 -11.32 -16.60
C ASN A 127 13.59 -12.79 -17.05
N ARG A 128 12.57 -13.54 -16.61
CA ARG A 128 12.33 -14.93 -17.02
C ARG A 128 11.72 -15.01 -18.42
N ALA A 129 10.82 -14.09 -18.77
CA ALA A 129 10.18 -14.04 -20.08
C ALA A 129 11.10 -13.47 -21.17
N ASN A 130 12.02 -12.58 -20.81
CA ASN A 130 12.94 -11.89 -21.72
C ASN A 130 14.38 -11.93 -21.20
N PRO A 131 15.06 -13.09 -21.26
CA PRO A 131 16.46 -13.20 -20.89
C PRO A 131 17.31 -12.27 -21.76
N GLY A 132 18.20 -11.49 -21.14
CA GLY A 132 19.07 -10.52 -21.83
C GLY A 132 18.48 -9.12 -22.05
N LEU A 133 17.18 -8.90 -21.85
CA LEU A 133 16.58 -7.55 -21.92
C LEU A 133 17.13 -6.64 -20.83
N ARG A 134 17.43 -7.21 -19.66
CA ARG A 134 18.08 -6.51 -18.55
C ARG A 134 19.49 -6.04 -18.89
N GLU A 135 20.29 -6.90 -19.52
CA GLU A 135 21.66 -6.58 -19.92
C GLU A 135 21.69 -5.49 -20.98
N ARG A 136 20.83 -5.59 -22.00
CA ARG A 136 20.71 -4.58 -23.06
C ARG A 136 20.30 -3.21 -22.53
N MET A 137 19.38 -3.16 -21.57
CA MET A 137 19.00 -1.90 -20.91
C MET A 137 20.15 -1.30 -20.10
N ILE A 138 20.92 -2.12 -19.38
CA ILE A 138 22.05 -1.65 -18.58
C ILE A 138 23.14 -1.11 -19.50
N GLU A 139 23.41 -1.80 -20.61
CA GLU A 139 24.38 -1.38 -21.61
C GLU A 139 23.96 -0.06 -22.27
N GLU A 140 22.70 0.07 -22.69
CA GLU A 140 22.15 1.30 -23.24
C GLU A 140 22.22 2.47 -22.23
N SER A 141 21.90 2.20 -20.96
CA SER A 141 21.97 3.22 -19.88
C SER A 141 23.42 3.66 -19.60
N ASN A 142 24.39 2.76 -19.74
CA ASN A 142 25.80 3.05 -19.56
C ASN A 142 26.39 3.83 -20.76
N GLN A 143 25.92 3.55 -21.98
CA GLN A 143 26.31 4.32 -23.17
C GLN A 143 25.82 5.78 -23.11
N GLY A 144 24.65 6.03 -22.51
CA GLY A 144 24.12 7.39 -22.30
C GLY A 144 24.84 8.21 -21.23
N ARG A 145 25.53 7.58 -20.25
CA ARG A 145 26.30 8.28 -19.19
C ARG A 145 27.73 8.66 -19.58
N ARG A 146 28.25 8.08 -20.66
CA ARG A 146 29.64 8.29 -21.13
C ARG A 146 29.75 9.37 -22.21
N ARG A 147 28.64 10.03 -22.57
CA ARG A 147 28.59 11.13 -23.54
C ARG A 147 28.47 12.47 -22.83
#